data_AF-A0A842R4C9-F1
#
_entry.id   AF-A0A842R4C9-F1
#
_cell.length_a   1.000
_cell.length_b   1.000
_cell.length_c   1.000
_cell.angle_alpha   90.00
_cell.angle_beta   90.00
_cell.angle_gamma   90.00
#
_symmetry.space_group_name_H-M   'P 1'
#
loop_
_entity.id
_entity.type
_entity.pdbx_description
1 polymer ?
#
loop_
_entity_poly.entity_id
_entity_poly.type
_entity_poly.pdbx_seq_one_letter_code
_entity_poly.pdbx_strand_id
1 'polypeptide(L)'
;MNAQLEVNDKISIIRESLIEEMDIGFDFVDEYMARSRKKGLWGAIMSSLEKFVFRYFARDNVRTKTIAQIDIIFQAAMEFNQGTPMEDLGKKYFQEYLENDETYERCHKNHEKFPVIVENIKIGFESRIKQTAIMLAKGNGNSYPELVVSTFDDKGEAASFLTKELQCVRNEIDVLNEDPAILRVPVAKKRILEIIEEGYRYAWRRLYENLEKYYTDVF
;
A
#
# COMPACT_ATOMS: atom_id res chain seq x y z
N MET A 1 -26.51 9.60 -20.01
CA MET A 1 -26.14 9.29 -18.62
C MET A 1 -24.65 9.04 -18.64
N ASN A 2 -23.88 9.96 -18.04
CA ASN A 2 -22.52 10.32 -18.47
C ASN A 2 -21.48 9.24 -18.18
N ALA A 3 -20.58 8.97 -19.12
CA ALA A 3 -19.37 8.15 -18.90
C ALA A 3 -18.56 8.64 -17.68
N GLN A 4 -18.60 9.95 -17.38
CA GLN A 4 -18.01 10.51 -16.18
C GLN A 4 -18.67 10.02 -14.87
N LEU A 5 -20.00 9.82 -14.86
CA LEU A 5 -20.69 9.26 -13.69
C LEU A 5 -20.27 7.81 -13.47
N GLU A 6 -20.19 7.03 -14.55
CA GLU A 6 -19.74 5.63 -14.48
C GLU A 6 -18.30 5.50 -13.96
N VAL A 7 -17.38 6.37 -14.41
CA VAL A 7 -16.00 6.40 -13.90
C VAL A 7 -15.97 6.80 -12.42
N ASN A 8 -16.78 7.77 -12.00
CA ASN A 8 -16.85 8.19 -10.59
C ASN A 8 -17.38 7.06 -9.69
N ASP A 9 -18.37 6.30 -10.15
CA ASP A 9 -18.92 5.16 -9.41
C ASP A 9 -17.85 4.06 -9.23
N LYS A 10 -17.09 3.74 -10.29
CA LYS A 10 -15.96 2.80 -10.21
C LYS A 10 -14.88 3.29 -9.25
N ILE A 11 -14.55 4.58 -9.27
CA ILE A 11 -13.60 5.17 -8.31
C ILE A 11 -14.10 4.98 -6.89
N SER A 12 -15.38 5.21 -6.59
CA SER A 12 -15.93 5.00 -5.24
C SER A 12 -15.76 3.55 -4.78
N ILE A 13 -16.12 2.59 -5.62
CA ILE A 13 -16.03 1.15 -5.32
C ILE A 13 -14.57 0.74 -5.03
N ILE A 14 -13.64 1.13 -5.90
CA ILE A 14 -12.22 0.77 -5.74
C ILE A 14 -11.65 1.46 -4.49
N ARG A 15 -11.94 2.75 -4.31
CA ARG A 15 -11.44 3.54 -3.18
C ARG A 15 -11.92 2.99 -1.85
N GLU A 16 -13.20 2.67 -1.72
CA GLU A 16 -13.78 2.09 -0.51
C GLU A 16 -13.13 0.74 -0.19
N SER A 17 -12.96 -0.14 -1.19
CA SER A 17 -12.30 -1.43 -0.98
C SER A 17 -10.83 -1.29 -0.56
N LEU A 18 -10.07 -0.37 -1.16
CA LEU A 18 -8.68 -0.11 -0.76
C LEU A 18 -8.59 0.43 0.67
N ILE A 19 -9.53 1.30 1.07
CA ILE A 19 -9.58 1.84 2.43
C ILE A 19 -9.94 0.75 3.45
N GLU A 20 -10.91 -0.10 3.11
CA GLU A 20 -11.29 -1.24 3.94
C GLU A 20 -10.11 -2.22 4.13
N GLU A 21 -9.42 -2.58 3.04
CA GLU A 21 -8.24 -3.46 3.12
C GLU A 21 -7.09 -2.85 3.94
N MET A 22 -6.88 -1.54 3.83
CA MET A 22 -5.94 -0.81 4.70
C MET A 22 -6.37 -0.88 6.17
N ASP A 23 -7.64 -0.61 6.49
CA ASP A 23 -8.15 -0.62 7.86
C ASP A 23 -8.07 -2.04 8.48
N ILE A 24 -8.33 -3.09 7.70
CA ILE A 24 -8.13 -4.49 8.11
C ILE A 24 -6.64 -4.79 8.37
N GLY A 25 -5.74 -4.27 7.54
CA GLY A 25 -4.30 -4.36 7.76
C GLY A 25 -3.85 -3.71 9.07
N PHE A 26 -4.40 -2.55 9.41
CA PHE A 26 -4.13 -1.90 10.70
C PHE A 26 -4.64 -2.71 11.88
N ASP A 27 -5.84 -3.27 11.79
CA ASP A 27 -6.41 -4.10 12.86
C ASP A 27 -5.52 -5.33 13.12
N PHE A 28 -5.01 -5.98 12.06
CA PHE A 28 -4.04 -7.06 12.21
C PHE A 28 -2.76 -6.63 12.92
N VAL A 29 -2.19 -5.48 12.54
CA VAL A 29 -0.96 -4.95 13.16
C VAL A 29 -1.20 -4.62 14.64
N ASP A 30 -2.34 -4.03 14.98
CA ASP A 30 -2.74 -3.74 16.36
C ASP A 30 -2.85 -5.02 17.20
N GLU A 31 -3.49 -6.06 16.66
CA GLU A 31 -3.59 -7.37 17.30
C GLU A 31 -2.23 -8.07 17.45
N TYR A 32 -1.38 -7.98 16.43
CA TYR A 32 -0.04 -8.55 16.46
C TYR A 32 0.81 -7.87 17.56
N MET A 33 0.74 -6.54 17.65
CA MET A 33 1.39 -5.78 18.73
C MET A 33 0.81 -6.14 20.10
N ALA A 34 -0.51 -6.27 20.23
CA ALA A 34 -1.16 -6.61 21.49
C ALA A 34 -0.75 -8.01 22.01
N ARG A 35 -0.65 -9.00 21.13
CA ARG A 35 -0.22 -10.38 21.47
C ARG A 35 1.22 -10.45 21.99
N SER A 36 2.07 -9.51 21.60
CA SER A 36 3.48 -9.48 22.01
C SER A 36 3.73 -8.99 23.45
N ARG A 37 2.70 -8.52 24.16
CA ARG A 37 2.80 -8.02 25.54
C ARG A 37 2.97 -9.15 26.57
N LYS A 38 4.19 -9.36 27.08
CA LYS A 38 4.44 -10.25 28.23
C LYS A 38 4.12 -9.56 29.56
N LYS A 39 3.43 -10.23 30.49
CA LYS A 39 3.16 -9.75 31.87
C LYS A 39 4.42 -9.92 32.76
N GLY A 40 4.89 -8.85 33.43
CA GLY A 40 6.00 -8.87 34.40
C GLY A 40 6.80 -7.55 34.47
N LEU A 41 7.90 -7.49 35.26
CA LEU A 41 8.83 -6.33 35.36
C LEU A 41 9.45 -5.95 33.99
N TRP A 42 9.65 -6.93 33.11
CA TRP A 42 9.97 -6.72 31.69
C TRP A 42 8.91 -5.92 30.92
N GLY A 43 7.66 -5.95 31.39
CA GLY A 43 6.54 -5.18 30.85
C GLY A 43 6.71 -3.67 31.00
N ALA A 44 7.47 -3.16 31.97
CA ALA A 44 7.70 -1.72 32.11
C ALA A 44 8.63 -1.17 31.00
N ILE A 45 9.73 -1.88 30.70
CA ILE A 45 10.65 -1.56 29.60
C ILE A 45 9.93 -1.75 28.25
N MET A 46 9.22 -2.87 28.09
CA MET A 46 8.43 -3.13 26.89
C MET A 46 7.32 -2.08 26.68
N SER A 47 6.71 -1.56 27.74
CA SER A 47 5.67 -0.52 27.61
C SER A 47 6.18 0.78 26.98
N SER A 48 7.45 1.15 27.20
CA SER A 48 8.05 2.35 26.60
C SER A 48 8.43 2.11 25.14
N LEU A 49 8.94 0.92 24.83
CA LEU A 49 9.23 0.47 23.48
C LEU A 49 7.95 0.36 22.65
N GLU A 50 6.89 -0.21 23.22
CA GLU A 50 5.58 -0.34 22.61
C GLU A 50 4.96 1.03 22.36
N LYS A 51 4.94 1.94 23.33
CA LYS A 51 4.48 3.33 23.10
C LYS A 51 5.26 4.04 21.99
N PHE A 52 6.54 3.71 21.80
CA PHE A 52 7.33 4.24 20.69
C PHE A 52 6.88 3.63 19.37
N VAL A 53 6.73 2.31 19.29
CA VAL A 53 6.26 1.59 18.10
C VAL A 53 4.83 2.00 17.73
N PHE A 54 3.90 2.11 18.69
CA PHE A 54 2.54 2.62 18.47
C PHE A 54 2.54 4.05 17.93
N ARG A 55 3.39 4.94 18.46
CA ARG A 55 3.54 6.30 17.92
C ARG A 55 4.17 6.30 16.54
N TYR A 56 5.12 5.40 16.29
CA TYR A 56 5.74 5.22 14.98
C TYR A 56 4.68 4.85 13.94
N PHE A 57 3.75 3.96 14.29
CA PHE A 57 2.61 3.56 13.48
C PHE A 57 1.33 4.35 13.78
N ALA A 58 1.41 5.64 14.16
CA ALA A 58 0.22 6.43 14.51
C ALA A 58 -0.87 6.35 13.42
N ARG A 59 -1.89 5.53 13.68
CA ARG A 59 -2.85 5.03 12.69
C ARG A 59 -3.50 6.15 11.90
N ASP A 60 -3.97 7.19 12.57
CA ASP A 60 -4.66 8.31 11.91
C ASP A 60 -3.78 9.04 10.89
N ASN A 61 -2.49 9.22 11.20
CA ASN A 61 -1.55 9.87 10.29
C ASN A 61 -1.23 8.98 9.09
N VAL A 62 -0.91 7.71 9.33
CA VAL A 62 -0.63 6.73 8.27
C VAL A 62 -1.86 6.61 7.35
N ARG A 63 -3.04 6.45 7.94
CA ARG A 63 -4.31 6.34 7.23
C ARG A 63 -4.58 7.56 6.35
N THR A 64 -4.42 8.76 6.89
CA THR A 64 -4.63 10.01 6.14
C THR A 64 -3.70 10.10 4.94
N LYS A 65 -2.42 9.78 5.13
CA LYS A 65 -1.42 9.80 4.07
C LYS A 65 -1.67 8.73 2.99
N THR A 66 -2.00 7.51 3.40
CA THR A 66 -2.34 6.43 2.45
C THR A 66 -3.58 6.78 1.63
N ILE A 67 -4.60 7.40 2.24
CA ILE A 67 -5.77 7.91 1.51
C ILE A 67 -5.37 8.99 0.48
N ALA A 68 -4.50 9.93 0.87
CA ALA A 68 -4.00 10.93 -0.07
C ALA A 68 -3.24 10.30 -1.24
N GLN A 69 -2.40 9.28 -1.00
CA GLN A 69 -1.75 8.52 -2.06
C GLN A 69 -2.75 7.82 -3.00
N ILE A 70 -3.79 7.19 -2.45
CA ILE A 70 -4.88 6.57 -3.23
C ILE A 70 -5.56 7.61 -4.13
N ASP A 71 -5.89 8.78 -3.58
CA ASP A 71 -6.55 9.85 -4.32
C ASP A 71 -5.67 10.42 -5.45
N ILE A 72 -4.35 10.54 -5.22
CA ILE A 72 -3.37 10.92 -6.25
C ILE A 72 -3.31 9.89 -7.38
N ILE A 73 -3.31 8.59 -7.04
CA ILE A 73 -3.30 7.51 -8.05
C ILE A 73 -4.54 7.57 -8.93
N PHE A 74 -5.73 7.83 -8.37
CA PHE A 74 -6.95 7.98 -9.18
C PHE A 74 -6.88 9.18 -10.12
N GLN A 75 -6.41 10.34 -9.64
CA GLN A 75 -6.25 11.53 -10.48
C GLN A 75 -5.28 11.26 -11.64
N ALA A 76 -4.12 10.69 -11.34
CA ALA A 76 -3.12 10.35 -12.34
C ALA A 76 -3.62 9.28 -13.32
N ALA A 77 -4.36 8.27 -12.85
CA ALA A 77 -4.94 7.23 -13.70
C ALA A 77 -6.00 7.77 -14.67
N MET A 78 -6.82 8.72 -14.24
CA MET A 78 -7.77 9.40 -15.14
C MET A 78 -7.06 10.19 -16.24
N GLU A 79 -6.02 10.95 -15.90
CA GLU A 79 -5.23 11.69 -16.90
C GLU A 79 -4.45 10.75 -17.82
N PHE A 80 -3.94 9.64 -17.30
CA PHE A 80 -3.32 8.59 -18.10
C PHE A 80 -4.28 8.03 -19.16
N ASN A 81 -5.54 7.75 -18.79
CA ASN A 81 -6.58 7.30 -19.71
C ASN A 81 -6.99 8.37 -20.74
N GLN A 82 -6.73 9.65 -20.48
CA GLN A 82 -6.92 10.75 -21.43
C GLN A 82 -5.72 10.92 -22.38
N GLY A 83 -4.66 10.13 -22.21
CA GLY A 83 -3.47 10.14 -23.06
C GLY A 83 -2.28 10.90 -22.51
N THR A 84 -2.31 11.37 -21.26
CA THR A 84 -1.15 12.04 -20.65
C THR A 84 0.00 11.03 -20.45
N PRO A 85 1.22 11.31 -20.96
CA PRO A 85 2.37 10.43 -20.80
C PRO A 85 2.77 10.22 -19.34
N MET A 86 3.25 9.01 -18.99
CA MET A 86 3.68 8.68 -17.63
C MET A 86 4.75 9.63 -17.09
N GLU A 87 5.66 10.11 -17.94
CA GLU A 87 6.70 11.07 -17.56
C GLU A 87 6.10 12.38 -17.00
N ASP A 88 5.04 12.88 -17.63
CA ASP A 88 4.39 14.13 -17.23
C ASP A 88 3.53 13.94 -15.97
N LEU A 89 2.91 12.77 -15.82
CA LEU A 89 2.27 12.37 -14.55
C LEU A 89 3.29 12.31 -13.41
N GLY A 90 4.48 11.75 -13.67
CA GLY A 90 5.57 11.73 -12.71
C GLY A 90 6.00 13.13 -12.28
N LYS A 91 6.18 14.06 -13.23
CA LYS A 91 6.52 15.46 -12.91
C LYS A 91 5.45 16.15 -12.08
N LYS A 92 4.17 15.84 -12.33
CA LYS A 92 3.03 16.51 -11.71
C LYS A 92 2.70 15.97 -10.32
N TYR A 93 2.71 14.65 -10.14
CA TYR A 93 2.12 13.98 -8.98
C TYR A 93 3.12 13.28 -8.08
N PHE A 94 4.29 12.88 -8.60
CA PHE A 94 5.18 11.99 -7.84
C PHE A 94 5.70 12.60 -6.55
N GLN A 95 6.00 13.91 -6.54
CA GLN A 95 6.50 14.57 -5.34
C GLN A 95 5.45 14.58 -4.21
N GLU A 96 4.20 14.92 -4.52
CA GLU A 96 3.11 14.89 -3.55
C GLU A 96 2.80 13.46 -3.09
N TYR A 97 2.86 12.50 -4.00
CA TYR A 97 2.74 11.08 -3.67
C TYR A 97 3.82 10.62 -2.69
N LEU A 98 5.07 11.06 -2.92
CA LEU A 98 6.25 10.71 -2.14
C LEU A 98 6.21 11.34 -0.73
N GLU A 99 5.71 12.56 -0.58
CA GLU A 99 5.55 13.23 0.73
C GLU A 99 4.50 12.55 1.63
N ASN A 100 3.55 11.85 1.01
CA ASN A 100 2.59 11.00 1.69
C ASN A 100 3.10 9.56 1.88
N ASP A 101 4.29 9.21 1.38
CA ASP A 101 4.86 7.89 1.59
C ASP A 101 5.52 7.78 2.98
N GLU A 102 5.12 6.75 3.72
CA GLU A 102 5.60 6.56 5.09
C GLU A 102 7.05 6.04 5.14
N THR A 103 7.47 5.21 4.18
CA THR A 103 8.87 4.74 4.09
C THR A 103 9.77 5.93 3.81
N TYR A 104 9.40 6.79 2.86
CA TYR A 104 10.11 8.03 2.53
C TYR A 104 10.29 8.94 3.75
N GLU A 105 9.20 9.20 4.49
CA GLU A 105 9.21 10.10 5.65
C GLU A 105 9.96 9.53 6.86
N ARG A 106 10.02 8.22 6.99
CA ARG A 106 10.68 7.53 8.11
C ARG A 106 12.14 7.17 7.83
N CYS A 107 12.67 7.47 6.65
CA CYS A 107 14.06 7.21 6.29
C CYS A 107 14.95 8.47 6.35
N HIS A 108 16.25 8.25 6.58
CA HIS A 108 17.28 9.29 6.49
C HIS A 108 17.57 9.63 5.02
N LYS A 109 17.19 10.83 4.58
CA LYS A 109 17.33 11.28 3.18
C LYS A 109 18.78 11.31 2.67
N ASN A 110 19.76 11.42 3.57
CA ASN A 110 21.20 11.43 3.25
C ASN A 110 21.84 10.02 3.28
N HIS A 111 21.06 8.97 3.53
CA HIS A 111 21.57 7.61 3.58
C HIS A 111 21.90 7.08 2.18
N GLU A 112 22.96 6.28 2.03
CA GLU A 112 23.41 5.79 0.71
C GLU A 112 22.34 4.97 -0.03
N LYS A 113 21.51 4.22 0.72
CA LYS A 113 20.39 3.42 0.18
C LYS A 113 19.10 4.21 -0.02
N PHE A 114 19.01 5.47 0.40
CA PHE A 114 17.79 6.27 0.27
C PHE A 114 17.33 6.45 -1.19
N PRO A 115 18.21 6.68 -2.18
CA PRO A 115 17.80 6.73 -3.59
C PRO A 115 17.12 5.45 -4.07
N VAL A 116 17.52 4.28 -3.54
CA VAL A 116 16.91 2.99 -3.88
C VAL A 116 15.46 2.91 -3.38
N ILE A 117 15.19 3.43 -2.18
CA ILE A 117 13.83 3.55 -1.65
C ILE A 117 12.97 4.42 -2.57
N VAL A 118 13.47 5.61 -2.95
CA VAL A 118 12.72 6.53 -3.84
C VAL A 118 12.43 5.90 -5.19
N GLU A 119 13.39 5.18 -5.77
CA GLU A 119 13.19 4.49 -7.05
C GLU A 119 12.15 3.37 -6.94
N ASN A 120 12.17 2.57 -5.86
CA ASN A 120 11.14 1.56 -5.61
C ASN A 120 9.74 2.17 -5.48
N ILE A 121 9.61 3.29 -4.73
CA ILE A 121 8.35 4.02 -4.59
C ILE A 121 7.87 4.53 -5.95
N LYS A 122 8.78 5.03 -6.79
CA LYS A 122 8.47 5.49 -8.15
C LYS A 122 7.93 4.37 -9.04
N ILE A 123 8.59 3.21 -9.03
CA ILE A 123 8.14 2.03 -9.77
C ILE A 123 6.75 1.61 -9.30
N GLY A 124 6.52 1.59 -7.98
CA GLY A 124 5.21 1.31 -7.37
C GLY A 124 4.14 2.30 -7.80
N PHE A 125 4.44 3.60 -7.79
CA PHE A 125 3.57 4.69 -8.24
C PHE A 125 3.15 4.50 -9.71
N GLU A 126 4.11 4.31 -10.62
CA GLU A 126 3.82 4.12 -12.04
C GLU A 126 3.01 2.84 -12.32
N SER A 127 3.30 1.76 -11.57
CA SER A 127 2.55 0.50 -11.65
C SER A 127 1.10 0.69 -11.23
N ARG A 128 0.88 1.31 -10.07
CA ARG A 128 -0.47 1.56 -9.50
C ARG A 128 -1.32 2.42 -10.43
N ILE A 129 -0.73 3.45 -11.07
CA ILE A 129 -1.42 4.26 -12.08
C ILE A 129 -1.90 3.40 -13.24
N LYS A 130 -1.01 2.58 -13.82
CA LYS A 130 -1.36 1.73 -14.97
C LYS A 130 -2.47 0.74 -14.62
N GLN A 131 -2.37 0.10 -13.46
CA GLN A 131 -3.37 -0.88 -13.02
C GLN A 131 -4.73 -0.23 -12.76
N THR A 132 -4.74 0.88 -12.02
CA THR A 132 -5.96 1.65 -11.75
C THR A 132 -6.58 2.15 -13.06
N ALA A 133 -5.77 2.66 -13.99
CA ALA A 133 -6.24 3.11 -15.28
C ALA A 133 -6.93 2.00 -16.09
N ILE A 134 -6.36 0.79 -16.10
CA ILE A 134 -6.93 -0.39 -16.75
C ILE A 134 -8.28 -0.76 -16.11
N MET A 135 -8.36 -0.81 -14.77
CA MET A 135 -9.62 -1.10 -14.06
C MET A 135 -10.70 -0.06 -14.32
N LEU A 136 -10.34 1.23 -14.37
CA LEU A 136 -11.30 2.30 -14.67
C LEU A 136 -11.81 2.23 -16.12
N ALA A 137 -10.96 1.84 -17.06
CA ALA A 137 -11.29 1.77 -18.48
C ALA A 137 -12.09 0.52 -18.86
N LYS A 138 -11.74 -0.63 -18.29
CA LYS A 138 -12.30 -1.95 -18.69
C LYS A 138 -13.26 -2.55 -17.68
N GLY A 139 -13.06 -2.27 -16.40
CA GLY A 139 -13.83 -2.88 -15.32
C GLY A 139 -15.32 -2.57 -15.45
N ASN A 140 -16.14 -3.57 -15.18
CA ASN A 140 -17.59 -3.50 -15.21
C ASN A 140 -18.17 -4.27 -14.02
N GLY A 141 -19.15 -3.67 -13.34
CA GLY A 141 -19.74 -4.24 -12.13
C GLY A 141 -19.99 -3.20 -11.05
N ASN A 142 -20.65 -3.64 -9.99
CA ASN A 142 -21.06 -2.82 -8.85
C ASN A 142 -20.29 -3.16 -7.57
N SER A 143 -19.29 -4.04 -7.66
CA SER A 143 -18.46 -4.46 -6.54
C SER A 143 -16.99 -4.59 -6.98
N TYR A 144 -16.06 -4.46 -6.05
CA TYR A 144 -14.64 -4.61 -6.35
C TYR A 144 -14.29 -5.98 -6.98
N PRO A 145 -14.83 -7.13 -6.50
CA PRO A 145 -14.64 -8.42 -7.15
C PRO A 145 -15.12 -8.44 -8.60
N GLU A 146 -16.31 -7.89 -8.89
CA GLU A 146 -16.83 -7.81 -10.26
C GLU A 146 -15.93 -6.95 -11.16
N LEU A 147 -15.45 -5.81 -10.64
CA LEU A 147 -14.51 -4.95 -11.37
C LEU A 147 -13.20 -5.69 -11.68
N VAL A 148 -12.66 -6.48 -10.75
CA VAL A 148 -11.44 -7.28 -10.98
C VAL A 148 -11.68 -8.35 -12.04
N VAL A 149 -12.72 -9.18 -11.87
CA VAL A 149 -13.00 -10.32 -12.78
C VAL A 149 -13.35 -9.85 -14.18
N SER A 150 -14.02 -8.71 -14.33
CA SER A 150 -14.33 -8.13 -15.65
C SER A 150 -13.14 -7.43 -16.31
N THR A 151 -12.12 -7.03 -15.54
CA THR A 151 -10.95 -6.31 -16.05
C THR A 151 -9.89 -7.25 -16.61
N PHE A 152 -9.64 -8.37 -15.93
CA PHE A 152 -8.56 -9.31 -16.23
C PHE A 152 -9.12 -10.62 -16.76
N ASP A 153 -8.52 -11.14 -17.82
CA ASP A 153 -9.01 -12.31 -18.56
C ASP A 153 -9.07 -13.56 -17.66
N ASP A 154 -8.09 -13.70 -16.77
CA ASP A 154 -8.03 -14.79 -15.80
C ASP A 154 -7.33 -14.39 -14.49
N LYS A 155 -7.43 -15.29 -13.51
CA LYS A 155 -6.79 -15.17 -12.19
C LYS A 155 -5.27 -14.97 -12.29
N GLY A 156 -4.62 -15.62 -13.26
CA GLY A 156 -3.16 -15.53 -13.45
C GLY A 156 -2.73 -14.14 -13.88
N GLU A 157 -3.49 -13.50 -14.78
CA GLU A 157 -3.27 -12.11 -15.16
C GLU A 157 -3.43 -11.17 -13.96
N ALA A 158 -4.55 -11.26 -13.25
CA ALA A 158 -4.80 -10.45 -12.05
C ALA A 158 -3.73 -10.67 -10.96
N ALA A 159 -3.33 -11.93 -10.74
CA ALA A 159 -2.26 -12.28 -9.80
C ALA A 159 -0.92 -11.67 -10.22
N SER A 160 -0.62 -11.60 -11.51
CA SER A 160 0.63 -11.00 -12.00
C SER A 160 0.72 -9.50 -11.67
N PHE A 161 -0.41 -8.79 -11.73
CA PHE A 161 -0.51 -7.38 -11.35
C PHE A 161 -0.33 -7.19 -9.84
N LEU A 162 -1.06 -7.97 -9.03
CA LEU A 162 -0.93 -7.98 -7.58
C LEU A 162 0.52 -8.30 -7.15
N THR A 163 1.15 -9.29 -7.78
CA THR A 163 2.54 -9.69 -7.50
C THR A 163 3.49 -8.51 -7.70
N LYS A 164 3.35 -7.76 -8.79
CA LYS A 164 4.24 -6.61 -9.10
C LYS A 164 4.11 -5.51 -8.06
N GLU A 165 2.90 -5.21 -7.60
CA GLU A 165 2.69 -4.20 -6.55
C GLU A 165 3.32 -4.61 -5.24
N LEU A 166 3.08 -5.86 -4.81
CA LEU A 166 3.63 -6.38 -3.57
C LEU A 166 5.16 -6.54 -3.64
N GLN A 167 5.72 -6.82 -4.82
CA GLN A 167 7.17 -6.88 -5.00
C GLN A 167 7.85 -5.52 -4.77
N CYS A 168 7.21 -4.40 -5.12
CA CYS A 168 7.76 -3.08 -4.82
C CYS A 168 7.88 -2.86 -3.31
N VAL A 169 6.82 -3.21 -2.57
CA VAL A 169 6.82 -3.17 -1.10
C VAL A 169 7.85 -4.12 -0.50
N ARG A 170 8.00 -5.33 -1.06
CA ARG A 170 9.04 -6.28 -0.65
C ARG A 170 10.44 -5.69 -0.79
N ASN A 171 10.73 -5.07 -1.94
CA ASN A 171 12.04 -4.48 -2.21
C ASN A 171 12.36 -3.37 -1.20
N GLU A 172 11.37 -2.55 -0.83
CA GLU A 172 11.54 -1.56 0.24
C GLU A 172 11.87 -2.23 1.57
N ILE A 173 11.10 -3.25 1.98
CA ILE A 173 11.33 -4.01 3.21
C ILE A 173 12.72 -4.65 3.22
N ASP A 174 13.18 -5.18 2.09
CA ASP A 174 14.52 -5.75 1.95
C ASP A 174 15.61 -4.70 2.19
N VAL A 175 15.50 -3.52 1.57
CA VAL A 175 16.44 -2.41 1.81
C VAL A 175 16.47 -2.02 3.29
N LEU A 176 15.29 -1.94 3.92
CA LEU A 176 15.17 -1.61 5.35
C LEU A 176 15.78 -2.69 6.27
N ASN A 177 15.68 -3.96 5.88
CA ASN A 177 16.25 -5.08 6.65
C ASN A 177 17.76 -5.22 6.46
N GLU A 178 18.26 -4.99 5.25
CA GLU A 178 19.69 -5.05 4.96
C GLU A 178 20.46 -3.94 5.68
N ASP A 179 19.89 -2.73 5.74
CA ASP A 179 20.49 -1.63 6.50
C ASP A 179 19.45 -0.85 7.32
N PRO A 180 19.14 -1.34 8.54
CA PRO A 180 18.21 -0.66 9.43
C PRO A 180 18.68 0.74 9.86
N ALA A 181 19.94 1.12 9.63
CA ALA A 181 20.43 2.46 9.94
C ALA A 181 19.72 3.55 9.12
N ILE A 182 19.17 3.19 7.95
CA ILE A 182 18.35 4.10 7.13
C ILE A 182 17.12 4.62 7.86
N LEU A 183 16.56 3.87 8.80
CA LEU A 183 15.38 4.30 9.55
C LEU A 183 15.73 5.43 10.53
N ARG A 184 14.97 6.52 10.45
CA ARG A 184 15.02 7.70 11.32
C ARG A 184 14.33 7.43 12.66
N VAL A 185 14.74 6.35 13.32
CA VAL A 185 14.33 5.99 14.68
C VAL A 185 15.56 5.63 15.52
N PRO A 186 15.71 6.17 16.73
CA PRO A 186 16.89 5.90 17.55
C PRO A 186 16.86 4.50 18.19
N VAL A 187 15.66 3.91 18.35
CA VAL A 187 15.45 2.64 19.07
C VAL A 187 14.42 1.78 18.34
N ALA A 188 14.26 0.53 18.78
CA ALA A 188 13.22 -0.39 18.32
C ALA A 188 13.26 -0.82 16.84
N LYS A 189 14.30 -0.46 16.06
CA LYS A 189 14.42 -0.77 14.62
C LYS A 189 14.05 -2.22 14.28
N LYS A 190 14.65 -3.19 14.96
CA LYS A 190 14.35 -4.62 14.77
C LYS A 190 12.86 -4.93 14.97
N ARG A 191 12.26 -4.42 16.04
CA ARG A 191 10.84 -4.66 16.35
C ARG A 191 9.91 -4.00 15.34
N ILE A 192 10.26 -2.79 14.87
CA ILE A 192 9.54 -2.09 13.81
C ILE A 192 9.57 -2.91 12.52
N LEU A 193 10.76 -3.38 12.11
CA LEU A 193 10.95 -4.20 10.91
C LEU A 193 10.19 -5.53 11.00
N GLU A 194 10.20 -6.19 12.16
CA GLU A 194 9.38 -7.38 12.41
C GLU A 194 7.88 -7.12 12.20
N ILE A 195 7.37 -5.98 12.67
CA ILE A 195 5.96 -5.62 12.51
C ILE A 195 5.62 -5.32 11.05
N ILE A 196 6.50 -4.60 10.34
CA ILE A 196 6.34 -4.32 8.90
C ILE A 196 6.33 -5.63 8.10
N GLU A 197 7.28 -6.53 8.38
CA GLU A 197 7.39 -7.85 7.74
C GLU A 197 6.14 -8.70 7.96
N GLU A 198 5.62 -8.75 9.19
CA GLU A 198 4.41 -9.52 9.49
C GLU A 198 3.15 -8.90 8.86
N GLY A 199 3.05 -7.56 8.85
CA GLY A 199 1.98 -6.85 8.15
C GLY A 199 1.99 -7.15 6.64
N TYR A 200 3.17 -7.10 6.03
CA TYR A 200 3.35 -7.46 4.62
C TYR A 200 2.96 -8.92 4.33
N ARG A 201 3.41 -9.88 5.14
CA ARG A 201 3.05 -11.30 4.98
C ARG A 201 1.55 -11.55 5.15
N TYR A 202 0.92 -10.81 6.05
CA TYR A 202 -0.54 -10.85 6.20
C TYR A 202 -1.24 -10.33 4.95
N ALA A 203 -0.88 -9.12 4.49
CA ALA A 203 -1.45 -8.52 3.29
C ALA A 203 -1.28 -9.42 2.06
N TRP A 204 -0.08 -9.97 1.85
CA TRP A 204 0.19 -10.93 0.77
C TRP A 204 -0.80 -12.09 0.79
N ARG A 205 -0.87 -12.85 1.89
CA ARG A 205 -1.76 -14.02 1.98
C ARG A 205 -3.21 -13.64 1.73
N ARG A 206 -3.67 -12.58 2.40
CA ARG A 206 -5.07 -12.12 2.32
C ARG A 206 -5.45 -11.72 0.89
N LEU A 207 -4.61 -10.96 0.20
CA LEU A 207 -4.92 -10.49 -1.15
C LEU A 207 -4.96 -11.64 -2.15
N TYR A 208 -4.08 -12.64 -2.03
CA TYR A 208 -4.16 -13.85 -2.85
C TYR A 208 -5.36 -14.73 -2.51
N GLU A 209 -5.72 -14.86 -1.23
CA GLU A 209 -6.94 -15.58 -0.80
C GLU A 209 -8.20 -14.90 -1.33
N ASN A 210 -8.24 -13.56 -1.33
CA ASN A 210 -9.34 -12.79 -1.91
C ASN A 210 -9.42 -13.00 -3.42
N LEU A 211 -8.27 -12.97 -4.10
CA LEU A 211 -8.21 -13.23 -5.54
C LEU A 211 -8.71 -14.64 -5.89
N GLU A 212 -8.38 -15.65 -5.08
CA GLU A 212 -8.92 -17.01 -5.25
C GLU A 212 -10.45 -17.03 -5.16
N LYS A 213 -11.02 -16.36 -4.16
CA LYS A 213 -12.47 -16.27 -3.97
C LYS A 213 -13.15 -15.58 -5.15
N TYR A 214 -12.59 -14.47 -5.64
CA TYR A 214 -13.17 -13.73 -6.75
C TYR A 214 -13.34 -14.57 -8.01
N TYR A 215 -12.41 -15.49 -8.29
CA TYR A 215 -12.47 -16.36 -9.47
C TYR A 215 -13.14 -17.73 -9.23
N THR A 216 -13.51 -18.03 -7.98
CA THR A 216 -14.20 -19.28 -7.62
C THR A 216 -15.69 -19.06 -7.37
N ASP A 217 -16.07 -17.94 -6.74
CA ASP A 217 -17.43 -17.66 -6.29
C ASP A 217 -18.29 -16.86 -7.30
N VAL A 218 -17.70 -16.43 -8.43
CA VAL A 218 -18.37 -15.58 -9.45
C VAL A 218 -19.02 -16.40 -10.59
N PHE A 219 -19.16 -17.72 -10.44
CA PHE A 219 -19.84 -18.60 -11.40
C PHE A 219 -20.84 -19.56 -10.75
#